data_AF-D2DT59-F1
#
_entry.id   AF-D2DT59-F1
#
_cell.length_a   1.000
_cell.length_b   1.000
_cell.length_c   1.000
_cell.angle_alpha   90.00
_cell.angle_beta   90.00
_cell.angle_gamma   90.00
#
_symmetry.space_group_name_H-M   'P 1'
#
loop_
_entity.id
_entity.type
_entity.pdbx_description
1 polymer ?
#
loop_
_entity_poly.entity_id
_entity_poly.type
_entity_poly.pdbx_seq_one_letter_code
_entity_poly.pdbx_strand_id
1 'polypeptide(L)' 'YIIAVQGIKGRLNRLPAAAVGDIVAATVKKGKPELRKKVHPAVVVRQRKPY' A
#
# COMPACT_ATOMS: atom_id res chain seq x y z
N TYR A 1 0.10 3.59 5.65
CA TYR A 1 1.48 3.11 5.48
C TYR A 1 1.40 1.80 4.72
N ILE A 2 2.10 1.70 3.59
CA ILE A 2 2.00 0.54 2.70
C ILE A 2 2.91 -0.57 3.23
N ILE A 3 2.38 -1.79 3.29
CA ILE A 3 3.10 -2.98 3.74
C ILE A 3 3.40 -3.89 2.55
N ALA A 4 2.39 -4.14 1.72
CA ALA A 4 2.50 -4.98 0.55
C ALA A 4 1.58 -4.49 -0.56
N VAL A 5 1.88 -4.89 -1.80
CA VAL A 5 1.05 -4.65 -2.98
C VAL A 5 0.50 -5.98 -3.43
N GLN A 6 -0.80 -6.04 -3.65
CA GLN A 6 -1.48 -7.27 -4.06
C GLN A 6 -1.20 -7.55 -5.54
N GLY A 7 -0.94 -8.81 -5.90
CA GLY A 7 -0.74 -9.23 -7.30
C GLY A 7 0.69 -9.08 -7.85
N ILE A 8 1.66 -8.64 -7.03
CA ILE A 8 3.06 -8.56 -7.47
C ILE A 8 3.76 -9.93 -7.41
N LYS A 9 4.38 -10.31 -8.53
CA LYS A 9 5.46 -11.30 -8.56
C LYS A 9 6.78 -10.60 -8.24
N GLY A 10 7.32 -10.86 -7.05
CA GLY A 10 8.58 -10.27 -6.60
C GLY A 10 9.78 -10.71 -7.45
N ARG A 11 10.83 -9.88 -7.48
CA ARG A 11 12.15 -10.21 -8.03
C ARG A 11 13.20 -9.92 -6.96
N LEU A 12 14.26 -10.72 -6.90
CA LEU A 12 15.39 -10.49 -5.99
C LEU A 12 15.90 -9.04 -6.11
N ASN A 13 16.05 -8.36 -4.98
CA ASN A 13 16.47 -6.96 -4.84
C ASN A 13 15.50 -5.88 -5.38
N ARG A 14 14.24 -6.23 -5.71
CA ARG A 14 13.22 -5.23 -6.10
C ARG A 14 12.15 -5.11 -5.00
N LEU A 15 11.99 -3.89 -4.49
CA LEU A 15 10.86 -3.58 -3.62
C LEU A 15 9.54 -3.59 -4.41
N PRO A 16 8.44 -4.08 -3.82
CA PRO A 16 7.13 -4.03 -4.44
C PRO A 16 6.70 -2.56 -4.63
N ALA A 17 6.28 -2.20 -5.85
CA ALA A 17 5.84 -0.86 -6.22
C ALA A 17 4.38 -0.89 -6.67
N ALA A 18 3.60 0.11 -6.28
CA ALA A 18 2.19 0.27 -6.66
C ALA A 18 2.00 1.55 -7.47
N ALA A 19 1.12 1.50 -8.45
CA ALA A 19 0.60 2.63 -9.23
C ALA A 19 -0.82 3.00 -8.78
N VAL A 20 -1.36 4.07 -9.37
CA VAL A 20 -2.77 4.44 -9.16
C VAL A 20 -3.68 3.32 -9.63
N GLY A 21 -4.65 2.94 -8.79
CA GLY A 21 -5.59 1.85 -9.04
C GLY A 21 -5.20 0.51 -8.42
N ASP A 22 -3.95 0.35 -7.97
CA ASP A 22 -3.50 -0.90 -7.36
C ASP A 22 -4.05 -1.09 -5.94
N ILE A 23 -4.33 -2.34 -5.60
CA ILE A 23 -4.72 -2.75 -4.26
C ILE A 23 -3.47 -2.97 -3.41
N VAL A 24 -3.43 -2.32 -2.26
CA VAL A 24 -2.32 -2.37 -1.30
C VAL A 24 -2.82 -2.79 0.08
N ALA A 25 -2.00 -3.54 0.80
CA ALA A 25 -2.19 -3.80 2.21
C ALA A 25 -1.59 -2.63 3.01
N ALA A 26 -2.42 -1.92 3.78
CA ALA A 26 -2.01 -0.71 4.48
C ALA A 26 -2.39 -0.72 5.97
N THR A 27 -1.59 -0.02 6.78
CA THR A 27 -1.90 0.29 8.18
C THR A 27 -2.08 1.79 8.39
N VAL A 28 -2.93 2.15 9.35
CA VAL A 28 -3.15 3.53 9.78
C VAL A 28 -2.10 3.93 10.82
N LYS A 29 -1.26 4.93 10.50
CA LYS A 29 -0.26 5.47 11.45
C LYS A 29 -0.85 6.53 12.39
N LYS A 30 -1.70 7.41 11.87
CA LYS A 30 -2.37 8.49 12.61
C LYS A 30 -3.87 8.38 12.35
N GLY A 31 -4.68 8.41 13.40
CA GLY A 31 -6.14 8.23 13.31
C GLY A 31 -6.75 7.55 14.52
N LYS A 32 -7.98 7.06 14.39
CA LYS A 32 -8.74 6.38 15.45
C LYS A 32 -7.95 5.20 16.02
N PRO A 33 -7.80 5.06 17.35
CA PRO A 33 -7.00 3.99 17.96
C PRO A 33 -7.40 2.57 17.52
N GLU A 34 -8.69 2.34 17.31
CA GLU A 34 -9.27 1.05 16.88
C GLU A 34 -8.72 0.53 15.53
N LEU A 35 -8.31 1.45 14.66
CA LEU A 35 -7.82 1.15 13.30
C LEU A 35 -6.29 1.10 13.23
N ARG A 36 -5.59 1.49 14.30
CA ARG A 36 -4.14 1.40 14.36
C ARG A 36 -3.75 -0.07 14.57
N LYS A 37 -2.57 -0.44 14.06
CA LYS A 37 -2.00 -1.80 14.13
C LYS A 37 -2.79 -2.91 13.41
N LYS A 38 -3.97 -2.60 12.84
CA LYS A 38 -4.72 -3.51 11.97
C LYS A 38 -4.34 -3.30 10.51
N VAL A 39 -4.27 -4.39 9.75
CA VAL A 39 -4.00 -4.38 8.31
C VAL A 39 -5.33 -4.29 7.57
N HIS A 40 -5.45 -3.31 6.67
CA HIS A 40 -6.63 -3.09 5.86
C HIS A 40 -6.27 -3.07 4.37
N PRO A 41 -7.09 -3.66 3.49
CA PRO A 41 -6.96 -3.46 2.06
C PRO A 41 -7.32 -2.02 1.71
N ALA A 42 -6.53 -1.38 0.86
CA ALA A 42 -6.73 -0.01 0.40
C ALA A 42 -6.36 0.13 -1.08
N VAL A 43 -6.85 1.18 -1.74
CA VAL A 43 -6.53 1.49 -3.15
C VAL A 43 -5.76 2.79 -3.23
N VAL A 44 -4.73 2.85 -4.08
CA VAL A 44 -3.98 4.08 -4.35
C VAL A 44 -4.76 4.96 -5.33
N VAL A 45 -5.27 6.11 -4.89
CA VAL A 45 -6.11 6.99 -5.71
C VAL A 45 -5.31 8.08 -6.43
N ARG A 46 -4.20 8.53 -5.84
CA ARG A 46 -3.38 9.63 -6.37
C ARG A 46 -1.89 9.29 -6.23
N GLN A 47 -1.12 9.58 -7.26
CA GLN A 47 0.35 9.51 -7.22
C GLN A 47 0.96 10.87 -7.56
N ARG A 48 2.10 11.19 -6.94
CA ARG A 48 2.85 12.43 -7.23
C ARG A 48 3.79 12.26 -8.42
N LYS A 49 4.30 11.04 -8.64
CA LYS A 49 5.17 10.75 -9.77
C LYS A 49 4.33 10.88 -11.06
N PRO A 50 4.74 11.69 -12.05
CA PRO A 50 4.12 11.61 -13.36
C PRO A 50 4.49 10.26 -13.97
N TYR A 51 3.48 9.44 -14.27
CA TYR A 51 3.56 8.06 -14.80
C TYR A 51 4.62 7.16 -14.11
#